data_AF-A0AAD9N5T0-F1
#
_entry.id   AF-A0AAD9N5T0-F1
#
_cell.length_a   1.000
_cell.length_b   1.000
_cell.length_c   1.000
_cell.angle_alpha   90.00
_cell.angle_beta   90.00
_cell.angle_gamma   90.00
#
_symmetry.space_group_name_H-M   'P 1'
#
loop_
_entity.id
_entity.type
_entity.pdbx_description
1 polymer ?
#
loop_
_entity_poly.entity_id
_entity_poly.type
_entity_poly.pdbx_seq_one_letter_code
_entity_poly.pdbx_strand_id
1 'polypeptide(L)' 'MTDLLQNAILSGDKDLLSYLISTGLNINKLLPNGRAPLNAAIASGNDVIISLLMSSDANVEVQDSFR' A
#
# COMPACT_ATOMS: atom_id res chain seq x y z
N MET A 1 7.71 -10.43 -2.83
CA MET A 1 6.44 -9.87 -3.39
C MET A 1 5.98 -8.63 -2.63
N THR A 2 6.08 -8.59 -1.31
CA THR A 2 5.80 -7.39 -0.49
C THR A 2 6.71 -6.20 -0.79
N ASP A 3 7.93 -6.45 -1.28
CA ASP A 3 8.87 -5.39 -1.68
C ASP A 3 8.44 -4.64 -2.95
N LEU A 4 7.70 -5.30 -3.86
CA LEU A 4 7.18 -4.66 -5.07
C LEU A 4 6.04 -3.69 -4.74
N LEU A 5 5.17 -4.06 -3.80
CA LEU A 5 4.12 -3.17 -3.30
C LEU A 5 4.73 -1.95 -2.59
N GLN A 6 5.69 -2.19 -1.69
CA GLN A 6 6.40 -1.11 -1.01
C GLN A 6 7.07 -0.17 -2.00
N ASN A 7 7.79 -0.71 -2.98
CA ASN A 7 8.44 0.11 -4.00
C ASN A 7 7.42 0.90 -4.81
N ALA A 8 6.31 0.31 -5.26
CA ALA A 8 5.25 1.02 -5.99
C ALA A 8 4.68 2.19 -5.17
N ILE A 9 4.48 1.99 -3.86
CA ILE A 9 3.95 3.01 -2.96
C ILE A 9 4.97 4.14 -2.74
N LEU A 10 6.24 3.79 -2.52
CA LEU A 10 7.31 4.76 -2.26
C LEU A 10 7.71 5.54 -3.52
N SER A 11 7.69 4.89 -4.69
CA SER A 11 8.00 5.53 -5.97
C SER A 11 6.82 6.32 -6.55
N GLY A 12 5.60 6.13 -6.04
CA GLY A 12 4.41 6.72 -6.61
C GLY A 12 3.95 6.04 -7.90
N ASP A 13 4.38 4.80 -8.14
CA ASP A 13 4.05 4.05 -9.35
C ASP A 13 2.64 3.48 -9.29
N LYS A 14 1.69 4.31 -9.73
CA LYS A 14 0.26 3.97 -9.79
C LYS A 14 -0.02 2.78 -10.72
N ASP A 15 0.76 2.59 -11.78
CA ASP A 15 0.50 1.58 -12.79
C ASP A 15 0.93 0.21 -12.27
N LEU A 16 2.11 0.15 -11.65
CA LEU A 16 2.57 -1.03 -10.90
C LEU A 16 1.62 -1.37 -9.75
N LEU A 17 1.16 -0.37 -9.00
CA LEU A 17 0.22 -0.59 -7.90
C LEU A 17 -1.12 -1.14 -8.40
N SER A 18 -1.67 -0.58 -9.48
CA SER A 18 -2.91 -1.05 -10.10
C SER A 18 -2.77 -2.49 -10.62
N TYR A 19 -1.63 -2.80 -11.23
CA TYR A 19 -1.31 -4.17 -11.66
C TYR A 19 -1.28 -5.12 -10.47
N LEU A 20 -0.59 -4.77 -9.38
CA LEU A 20 -0.53 -5.60 -8.17
C LEU A 20 -1.93 -5.83 -7.55
N ILE A 21 -2.75 -4.78 -7.43
CA ILE A 21 -4.14 -4.90 -6.98
C ILE A 21 -4.92 -5.85 -7.90
N SER A 22 -4.77 -5.72 -9.22
CA SER A 22 -5.46 -6.57 -10.20
C SER A 22 -5.06 -8.05 -10.10
N THR A 23 -3.87 -8.36 -9.58
CA THR A 23 -3.44 -9.75 -9.35
C THR A 23 -4.09 -10.41 -8.13
N GLY A 24 -4.99 -9.71 -7.43
CA GLY A 24 -5.64 -10.20 -6.21
C GLY A 24 -4.72 -10.11 -4.99
N LEU A 25 -3.74 -9.21 -5.03
CA LEU A 25 -2.81 -9.02 -3.92
C LEU A 25 -3.57 -8.53 -2.68
N ASN A 26 -3.30 -9.14 -1.53
CA ASN A 26 -3.88 -8.72 -0.27
C ASN A 26 -3.22 -7.42 0.23
N ILE A 27 -3.87 -6.29 -0.07
CA ILE A 27 -3.47 -4.93 0.28
C ILE A 27 -3.46 -4.71 1.81
N ASN A 28 -4.12 -5.58 2.59
CA ASN A 28 -4.16 -5.49 4.05
C ASN A 28 -2.97 -6.17 4.73
N LYS A 29 -2.08 -6.84 3.98
CA LYS A 29 -0.89 -7.44 4.54
C LYS A 29 0.15 -6.37 4.84
N LEU A 30 0.72 -6.42 6.04
CA LEU A 30 1.81 -5.54 6.43
C LEU A 30 3.00 -5.70 5.47
N LEU A 31 3.59 -4.55 5.13
CA LEU A 31 4.85 -4.44 4.42
C LEU A 31 6.00 -5.06 5.25
N PRO A 32 7.17 -5.33 4.64
CA PRO A 32 8.28 -5.99 5.33
C PRO A 32 8.79 -5.23 6.56
N ASN A 33 8.58 -3.91 6.57
CA ASN A 33 8.91 -3.04 7.69
C ASN A 33 7.85 -3.06 8.82
N GLY A 34 6.83 -3.92 8.74
CA GLY A 34 5.74 -4.00 9.73
C GLY A 34 4.66 -2.93 9.56
N ARG A 35 4.71 -2.14 8.48
CA ARG A 35 3.74 -1.06 8.22
C ARG A 35 2.58 -1.49 7.34
N ALA A 36 1.40 -0.94 7.58
CA ALA A 36 0.29 -1.04 6.65
C ALA A 36 0.65 -0.30 5.34
N PRO A 37 0.30 -0.86 4.16
CA PRO A 37 0.53 -0.20 2.87
C PRO A 37 -0.06 1.21 2.81
N LEU A 38 -1.24 1.42 3.39
CA LEU A 38 -1.88 2.72 3.49
C LEU A 38 -1.06 3.72 4.31
N ASN A 39 -0.51 3.32 5.46
CA ASN A 39 0.34 4.18 6.28
C ASN A 39 1.64 4.57 5.55
N ALA A 40 2.22 3.65 4.78
CA ALA A 40 3.39 3.95 3.96
C ALA A 40 3.07 4.97 2.85
N ALA A 41 1.89 4.89 2.24
CA ALA A 41 1.43 5.87 1.25
C ALA A 41 1.14 7.25 1.87
N ILE A 42 0.54 7.28 3.06
CA ILE A 42 0.33 8.53 3.82
C ILE A 42 1.68 9.17 4.15
N ALA A 43 2.67 8.37 4.58
CA ALA A 43 4.00 8.85 4.89
C ALA A 43 4.77 9.38 3.67
N SER A 44 4.49 8.88 2.46
CA SER A 44 5.06 9.41 1.23
C SER A 44 4.36 10.69 0.73
N GLY A 45 3.18 11.03 1.26
CA GLY A 45 2.41 12.21 0.89
C GLY A 45 1.85 12.15 -0.54
N ASN A 46 1.68 10.94 -1.08
CA ASN A 46 1.32 10.75 -2.48
C ASN A 46 -0.18 10.43 -2.61
N ASP A 47 -0.99 11.47 -2.75
CA ASP A 47 -2.47 11.40 -2.77
C ASP A 47 -3.02 10.42 -3.81
N VAL A 48 -2.34 10.26 -4.94
CA VAL A 48 -2.73 9.31 -6.00
C VAL A 48 -2.65 7.88 -5.50
N ILE A 49 -1.55 7.53 -4.82
CA ILE A 49 -1.34 6.20 -4.23
C ILE A 49 -2.32 5.97 -3.09
N ILE A 50 -2.52 6.98 -2.24
CA ILE A 50 -3.48 6.92 -1.12
C ILE A 50 -4.87 6.61 -1.68
N SER A 51 -5.31 7.34 -2.72
CA SER A 51 -6.62 7.15 -3.35
C SER A 51 -6.76 5.76 -3.97
N LEU A 52 -5.72 5.24 -4.61
CA LEU A 52 -5.69 3.88 -5.18
C LEU A 52 -5.82 2.80 -4.11
N LEU A 53 -5.09 2.92 -3.00
CA LEU A 53 -5.18 2.00 -1.87
C LEU A 53 -6.57 2.09 -1.23
N MET A 54 -7.07 3.29 -0.95
CA MET A 54 -8.42 3.47 -0.39
C MET A 54 -9.52 2.91 -1.31
N SER A 55 -9.33 2.97 -2.63
CA SER A 55 -10.27 2.41 -3.60
C SER A 55 -10.21 0.87 -3.68
N SER A 56 -9.18 0.23 -3.13
CA SER A 56 -8.93 -1.21 -3.29
C SER A 56 -9.29 -2.06 -2.07
N ASP A 57 -10.38 -1.71 -1.35
CA ASP A 57 -10.80 -2.37 -0.10
C ASP A 57 -9.66 -2.44 0.94
N ALA A 58 -8.74 -1.46 0.89
CA ALA A 58 -7.74 -1.28 1.93
C ALA A 58 -8.45 -0.97 3.25
N ASN A 59 -8.33 -1.90 4.18
CA ASN A 59 -8.89 -1.73 5.49
C ASN A 59 -8.01 -0.75 6.27
N VAL A 60 -8.53 0.45 6.48
CA VAL A 60 -7.87 1.54 7.23
C VAL A 60 -7.59 1.12 8.69
N GLU A 61 -8.27 0.07 9.18
CA GLU A 61 -8.08 -0.50 10.51
C GLU A 61 -6.83 -1.39 10.65
N VAL A 62 -6.11 -1.69 9.57
CA VAL A 62 -4.83 -2.40 9.69
C VAL A 62 -3.82 -1.48 10.38
N GLN A 63 -3.69 -1.67 11.68
CA GLN A 63 -2.73 -0.94 12.50
C GLN A 63 -1.31 -1.46 12.21
N ASP A 64 -0.37 -0.53 12.07
CA ASP A 64 1.06 -0.84 12.08
C ASP A 64 1.39 -1.71 13.30
N SER A 65 2.33 -2.65 13.14
CA SER A 65 2.81 -3.46 14.26
C SER A 65 3.61 -2.64 15.30
N PHE A 66 3.83 -1.35 15.06
CA PHE A 66 4.41 -0.42 16.02
C PHE A 66 3.29 0.20 16.86
N ARG A 67 2.89 -0.52 17.91
CA ARG A 67 2.04 0.02 18.97
C ARG A 67 2.87 0.76 20.02
#